data_AF-A0A2T0WIR4-F1
#
_entry.id   AF-A0A2T0WIR4-F1
#
_cell.length_a   1.000
_cell.length_b   1.000
_cell.length_c   1.000
_cell.angle_alpha   90.00
_cell.angle_beta   90.00
_cell.angle_gamma   90.00
#
_symmetry.space_group_name_H-M   'P 1'
#
loop_
_entity.id
_entity.type
_entity.pdbx_description
1 polymer ?
#
loop_
_entity_poly.entity_id
_entity_poly.type
_entity_poly.pdbx_seq_one_letter_code
_entity_poly.pdbx_strand_id
1 'polypeptide(L)'
;MKQLFLIFLVFCCFTSHSGFSQEETRSGLMMFHVSNGNIRFIPALRRVTVVDKNGVRAKGELRVFSKEEVYVNGKTFKIGDIAKIKRTQWVPKSQVPV
;
A
#
# COMPACT_ATOMS: atom_id res chain seq x y z
N MET A 1 -22.41 31.62 38.38
CA MET A 1 -21.90 31.37 37.01
C MET A 1 -20.54 30.65 36.94
N LYS A 2 -20.00 30.05 38.02
CA LYS A 2 -18.69 29.36 37.99
C LYS A 2 -18.80 27.83 37.79
N GLN A 3 -19.91 27.20 38.19
CA GLN A 3 -20.07 25.74 38.09
C GLN A 3 -20.43 25.24 36.68
N LEU A 4 -21.12 26.06 35.86
CA LEU A 4 -21.44 25.71 34.47
C LEU A 4 -20.18 25.53 33.60
N PHE A 5 -19.12 26.27 33.90
CA PHE A 5 -17.85 26.18 33.17
C PHE A 5 -17.12 24.86 33.42
N LEU A 6 -17.22 24.32 34.64
CA LEU A 6 -16.57 23.06 35.01
C LEU A 6 -17.22 21.86 34.30
N ILE A 7 -18.55 21.86 34.18
CA ILE A 7 -19.30 20.82 33.47
C ILE A 7 -18.99 20.84 31.97
N PHE A 8 -18.88 22.03 31.38
CA PHE A 8 -18.51 22.18 29.98
C PHE A 8 -17.08 21.68 29.70
N LEU A 9 -16.14 21.96 30.60
CA LEU A 9 -14.76 21.51 30.49
C LEU A 9 -14.64 19.98 30.55
N VAL A 10 -15.39 19.33 31.45
CA VAL A 10 -15.42 17.86 31.55
C VAL A 10 -16.03 17.24 30.29
N PHE A 11 -17.07 17.87 29.72
CA PHE A 11 -17.71 17.39 28.49
C PHE A 11 -16.77 17.46 27.27
N CYS A 12 -15.94 18.50 27.16
CA CYS A 12 -14.94 18.62 26.09
C CYS A 12 -13.81 17.59 26.16
N CYS A 13 -13.47 17.08 27.35
CA CYS A 13 -12.44 16.05 27.50
C CYS A 13 -12.91 14.66 27.04
N PHE A 14 -14.21 14.36 27.13
CA PHE A 14 -14.75 13.07 26.71
C PHE A 14 -14.92 12.93 25.18
N THR A 15 -15.13 14.03 24.45
CA THR A 15 -15.29 13.96 22.98
C THR A 15 -13.97 13.74 22.22
N SER A 16 -12.83 13.89 22.89
CA SER A 16 -11.51 13.77 22.26
C SER A 16 -10.99 12.32 22.13
N HIS A 17 -11.73 11.31 22.61
CA HIS A 17 -11.27 9.91 22.63
C HIS A 17 -11.67 9.04 21.42
N SER A 18 -12.24 9.62 20.37
CA SER A 18 -12.65 8.87 19.16
C SER A 18 -11.72 9.10 17.96
N GLY A 19 -10.43 9.39 18.22
CA GLY A 19 -9.39 9.24 17.22
C GLY A 19 -9.04 7.76 17.07
N PHE A 20 -9.96 6.95 16.54
CA PHE A 20 -9.65 5.62 16.04
C PHE A 20 -8.67 5.82 14.88
N SER A 21 -7.38 5.91 15.19
CA SER A 21 -6.32 5.80 14.20
C SER A 21 -6.46 4.38 13.68
N GLN A 22 -7.24 4.23 12.61
CA GLN A 22 -7.33 3.00 11.85
C GLN A 22 -5.89 2.58 11.58
N GLU A 23 -5.46 1.55 12.30
CA GLU A 23 -4.20 0.89 12.04
C GLU A 23 -4.40 0.21 10.69
N GLU A 24 -4.14 0.98 9.64
CA GLU A 24 -4.31 0.61 8.25
C GLU A 24 -3.49 -0.65 8.06
N THR A 25 -4.15 -1.81 8.09
CA THR A 25 -3.47 -3.10 7.99
C THR A 25 -2.80 -3.09 6.62
N ARG A 26 -1.50 -2.82 6.59
CA ARG A 26 -0.76 -2.55 5.36
C ARG A 26 -0.67 -3.83 4.54
N SER A 27 -1.67 -4.08 3.71
CA SER A 27 -1.64 -5.15 2.72
C SER A 27 -0.54 -4.85 1.69
N GLY A 28 0.13 -5.88 1.20
CA GLY A 28 1.23 -5.71 0.26
C GLY A 28 1.96 -7.02 -0.04
N LEU A 29 3.01 -6.91 -0.82
CA LEU A 29 3.89 -8.01 -1.19
C LEU A 29 5.21 -7.90 -0.43
N MET A 30 5.58 -8.96 0.27
CA MET A 30 6.91 -9.12 0.83
C MET A 30 7.74 -10.00 -0.12
N MET A 31 8.91 -9.51 -0.50
CA MET A 31 9.85 -10.21 -1.35
C MET A 31 11.12 -10.52 -0.57
N PHE A 32 11.65 -11.72 -0.75
CA PHE A 32 12.94 -12.12 -0.22
C PHE A 32 13.93 -12.34 -1.36
N HIS A 33 15.03 -11.58 -1.37
CA HIS A 33 16.12 -11.78 -2.30
C HIS A 33 17.07 -12.85 -1.76
N VAL A 34 16.99 -14.05 -2.32
CA VAL A 34 17.80 -15.21 -1.91
C VAL A 34 19.31 -14.93 -2.00
N SER A 35 19.75 -14.17 -3.00
CA SER A 35 21.19 -13.93 -3.26
C SER A 35 21.90 -13.07 -2.21
N ASN A 36 21.17 -12.20 -1.50
CA ASN A 36 21.76 -11.26 -0.54
C ASN A 36 20.98 -11.15 0.78
N GLY A 37 19.98 -12.00 0.99
CA GLY A 37 19.14 -12.02 2.20
C GLY A 37 18.22 -10.79 2.36
N ASN A 38 18.18 -9.88 1.39
CA ASN A 38 17.41 -8.64 1.55
C ASN A 38 15.92 -8.89 1.43
N ILE A 39 15.18 -8.38 2.41
CA ILE A 39 13.72 -8.37 2.38
C ILE A 39 13.25 -7.01 1.86
N ARG A 40 12.33 -7.03 0.91
CA ARG A 40 11.69 -5.83 0.37
C ARG A 40 10.19 -5.95 0.46
N PHE A 41 9.56 -5.01 1.15
CA PHE A 41 8.11 -4.87 1.16
C PHE A 41 7.64 -3.94 0.03
N ILE A 42 6.55 -4.26 -0.65
CA ILE A 42 5.89 -3.42 -1.65
C ILE A 42 4.43 -3.26 -1.19
N PRO A 43 4.03 -2.05 -0.76
CA PRO A 43 2.66 -1.83 -0.30
C PRO A 43 1.66 -2.04 -1.43
N ALA A 44 0.47 -2.51 -1.09
CA ALA A 44 -0.69 -2.45 -1.98
C ALA A 44 -0.99 -0.99 -2.36
N LEU A 45 -1.76 -0.82 -3.42
CA LEU A 45 -2.13 0.46 -4.04
C LEU A 45 -0.95 1.26 -4.60
N ARG A 46 0.27 0.73 -4.56
CA ARG A 46 1.43 1.35 -5.21
C ARG A 46 1.52 0.95 -6.67
N ARG A 47 1.98 1.89 -7.49
CA ARG A 47 2.21 1.64 -8.91
C ARG A 47 3.48 0.81 -9.11
N VAL A 48 3.32 -0.36 -9.70
CA VAL A 48 4.38 -1.33 -9.94
C VAL A 48 4.41 -1.74 -11.40
N THR A 49 5.56 -2.28 -11.81
CA THR A 49 5.67 -3.09 -13.02
C THR A 49 5.95 -4.52 -12.58
N VAL A 50 5.10 -5.46 -12.98
CA VAL A 50 5.26 -6.90 -12.76
C VAL A 50 5.62 -7.56 -14.09
N VAL A 51 6.53 -8.52 -14.03
CA VAL A 51 6.90 -9.41 -15.13
C VAL A 51 6.81 -10.85 -14.61
N ASP A 52 6.07 -11.68 -15.30
CA ASP A 52 5.97 -13.11 -14.98
C ASP A 52 7.16 -13.91 -15.56
N LYS A 53 7.23 -15.20 -15.25
CA LYS A 53 8.22 -16.14 -15.78
C LYS A 53 8.15 -16.35 -17.30
N ASN A 54 7.01 -16.05 -17.93
CA ASN A 54 6.79 -16.16 -19.37
C ASN A 54 7.12 -14.85 -20.11
N GLY A 55 7.56 -13.80 -19.40
CA GLY A 55 7.86 -12.49 -19.96
C GLY A 55 6.67 -11.54 -20.11
N VAL A 56 5.47 -11.93 -19.69
CA VAL A 56 4.27 -11.07 -19.68
C VAL A 56 4.48 -9.94 -18.69
N ARG A 57 4.38 -8.71 -19.20
CA ARG A 57 4.54 -7.49 -18.41
C ARG A 57 3.21 -6.78 -18.18
N ALA A 58 3.00 -6.30 -16.96
CA ALA A 58 1.93 -5.36 -16.63
C ALA A 58 2.47 -4.20 -15.79
N LYS A 59 1.92 -3.00 -16.00
CA LYS A 59 2.26 -1.81 -15.22
C LYS A 59 0.98 -1.15 -14.72
N GLY A 60 0.86 -0.97 -13.42
CA GLY A 60 -0.33 -0.42 -12.81
C GLY A 60 -0.29 -0.44 -11.31
N GLU A 61 -1.43 -0.15 -10.70
CA GLU A 61 -1.62 -0.27 -9.26
C GLU A 61 -1.57 -1.73 -8.82
N LEU A 62 -0.81 -2.02 -7.76
CA LEU A 62 -0.76 -3.33 -7.13
C LEU A 62 -1.98 -3.52 -6.24
N ARG A 63 -2.80 -4.53 -6.51
CA ARG A 63 -3.85 -4.98 -5.59
C ARG A 63 -3.55 -6.40 -5.14
N VAL A 64 -3.52 -6.62 -3.83
CA VAL A 64 -3.38 -7.97 -3.27
C VAL A 64 -4.77 -8.57 -3.22
N PHE A 65 -4.99 -9.63 -4.01
CA PHE A 65 -6.28 -10.30 -4.07
C PHE A 65 -6.34 -11.43 -3.04
N SER A 66 -5.26 -12.22 -2.93
CA SER A 66 -5.12 -13.30 -1.98
C SER A 66 -3.65 -13.44 -1.53
N LYS A 67 -3.37 -14.44 -0.68
CA LYS A 67 -1.98 -14.79 -0.29
C LYS A 67 -1.14 -15.33 -1.46
N GLU A 68 -1.77 -15.70 -2.57
CA GLU A 68 -1.13 -16.36 -3.70
C GLU A 68 -1.23 -15.53 -4.99
N GLU A 69 -2.12 -14.54 -5.04
CA GLU A 69 -2.45 -13.81 -6.25
C GLU A 69 -2.48 -12.30 -6.05
N VAL A 70 -1.95 -11.59 -7.05
CA VAL A 70 -1.98 -10.14 -7.12
C VAL A 70 -2.50 -9.67 -8.46
N TYR A 71 -3.16 -8.52 -8.45
CA TYR A 71 -3.75 -7.92 -9.63
C TYR A 71 -3.03 -6.63 -9.98
N VAL A 72 -2.67 -6.47 -11.24
CA VAL A 72 -2.00 -5.28 -11.78
C VAL A 72 -2.58 -4.98 -13.15
N ASN A 73 -3.26 -3.83 -13.28
CA ASN A 73 -3.76 -3.29 -14.55
C ASN A 73 -4.53 -4.30 -15.42
N GLY A 74 -5.62 -4.88 -14.91
CA GLY A 74 -6.41 -5.81 -15.71
C GLY A 74 -6.01 -7.28 -15.56
N LYS A 75 -4.79 -7.56 -15.07
CA LYS A 75 -4.19 -8.90 -15.09
C LYS A 75 -3.91 -9.44 -13.69
N THR A 76 -4.23 -10.71 -13.50
CA THR A 76 -3.87 -11.47 -12.29
C THR A 76 -2.54 -12.18 -12.50
N PHE A 77 -1.69 -12.12 -11.50
CA PHE A 77 -0.40 -12.79 -11.43
C PHE A 77 -0.35 -13.67 -10.19
N LYS A 78 0.03 -14.94 -10.36
CA LYS A 78 0.39 -15.80 -9.23
C LYS A 78 1.74 -15.39 -8.69
N ILE A 79 1.86 -15.23 -7.38
CA ILE A 79 3.08 -14.74 -6.72
C ILE A 79 4.28 -15.63 -7.04
N GLY A 80 4.10 -16.95 -7.07
CA GLY A 80 5.16 -17.90 -7.44
C GLY A 80 5.63 -17.80 -8.89
N ASP A 81 4.84 -17.20 -9.78
CA ASP A 81 5.19 -17.01 -11.19
C ASP A 81 5.80 -15.64 -11.48
N ILE A 82 5.87 -14.74 -10.49
CA ILE A 82 6.47 -13.41 -10.66
C ILE A 82 7.98 -13.55 -10.72
N ALA A 83 8.55 -13.34 -11.91
CA ALA A 83 9.99 -13.29 -12.09
C ALA A 83 10.58 -11.97 -11.56
N LYS A 84 9.84 -10.86 -11.72
CA LYS A 84 10.35 -9.53 -11.37
C LYS A 84 9.24 -8.56 -11.07
N ILE A 85 9.41 -7.79 -10.01
CA ILE A 85 8.54 -6.63 -9.69
C ILE A 85 9.40 -5.41 -9.35
N LYS A 86 9.03 -4.27 -9.92
CA LYS A 86 9.70 -2.98 -9.72
C LYS A 86 8.68 -1.94 -9.31
N ARG A 87 8.99 -1.16 -8.26
CA ARG A 87 8.26 0.08 -7.97
C ARG A 87 8.51 1.05 -9.12
N THR A 88 7.45 1.64 -9.66
CA THR A 88 7.59 2.75 -10.58
C THR A 88 7.47 4.03 -9.79
N GLN A 89 8.50 4.88 -9.80
CA GLN A 89 8.36 6.24 -9.29
C GLN A 89 7.25 6.92 -10.09
N TRP A 90 6.28 7.51 -9.38
CA TRP A 90 5.29 8.35 -10.03
C TRP A 90 6.02 9.60 -10.52
N VAL A 91 6.23 9.69 -11.82
CA VAL A 91 6.69 10.93 -12.45
C VAL A 91 5.41 11.69 -12.80
N PRO A 92 5.18 12.89 -12.22
CA PRO A 92 4.05 13.73 -12.63
C PRO A 92 4.14 13.98 -14.14
N LYS A 93 3.00 13.93 -14.84
CA LYS A 93 2.93 14.19 -16.29
C LYS A 93 3.55 15.54 -16.70
N SER A 94 3.68 16.49 -15.77
CA SER A 94 4.32 17.78 -15.99
C SER A 94 5.85 17.75 -16.14
N GLN A 95 6.51 16.61 -15.93
CA GLN A 95 7.97 16.46 -16.00
C GLN A 95 8.47 15.59 -17.16
N VAL A 96 7.60 15.24 -18.12
CA VAL A 96 8.02 14.53 -19.34
C VAL A 96 8.34 15.59 -20.40
N PRO A 97 9.62 15.79 -20.79
CA PRO A 97 9.93 16.66 -21.91
C PRO A 97 9.29 16.09 -23.18
N VAL A 98 8.53 16.94 -23.89
CA VAL A 98 7.92 16.64 -25.20
C VAL A 98 9.00 16.59 -26.27
#